data_AF-A0A8T9B5Z0-F1
#
_entry.id   AF-A0A8T9B5Z0-F1
#
_cell.length_a   1.000
_cell.length_b   1.000
_cell.length_c   1.000
_cell.angle_alpha   90.00
_cell.angle_beta   90.00
_cell.angle_gamma   90.00
#
_symmetry.space_group_name_H-M   'P 1'
#
loop_
_entity.id
_entity.type
_entity.pdbx_description
1 polymer ?
#
loop_
_entity_poly.entity_id
_entity_poly.type
_entity_poly.pdbx_seq_one_letter_code
_entity_poly.pdbx_strand_id
1 'polypeptide(L)'
;MTKRPLIKGPLRAPLSEPWNDSYTQAPTSKDEVKFSTKRTNVPVVEITHEAFAQPFLNPPIIQERIKDDREWRIAQERSKEQEAASSSQGR
;
A
#
# COMPACT_ATOMS: atom_id res chain seq x y z
N MET A 1 -26.32 32.73 -4.09
CA MET A 1 -25.24 31.86 -4.62
C MET A 1 -25.28 31.89 -6.14
N THR A 2 -24.38 32.64 -6.77
CA THR A 2 -24.29 32.78 -8.23
C THR A 2 -23.62 31.54 -8.84
N LYS A 3 -24.31 30.85 -9.76
CA LYS A 3 -23.79 29.66 -10.43
C LYS A 3 -22.88 30.05 -11.61
N ARG A 4 -21.80 29.31 -11.84
CA ARG A 4 -20.93 29.51 -13.00
C ARG A 4 -21.65 29.06 -14.29
N PRO A 5 -21.53 29.79 -15.41
CA PRO A 5 -22.16 29.39 -16.66
C PRO A 5 -21.51 28.13 -17.24
N LEU A 6 -22.32 27.27 -17.86
CA LEU A 6 -21.83 26.07 -18.55
C LEU A 6 -21.10 26.47 -19.83
N ILE A 7 -19.90 25.93 -20.03
CA ILE A 7 -19.14 26.08 -21.28
C ILE A 7 -19.78 25.15 -22.31
N LYS A 8 -20.30 25.72 -23.40
CA LYS A 8 -20.84 24.98 -24.54
C LYS A 8 -19.79 24.91 -25.65
N GLY A 9 -19.55 23.72 -26.19
CA GLY A 9 -18.60 23.50 -27.29
C GLY A 9 -17.85 22.17 -27.14
N PRO A 10 -17.05 21.77 -28.15
CA PRO A 10 -16.17 20.62 -28.03
C PRO A 10 -15.18 20.82 -26.89
N LEU A 11 -14.89 19.74 -26.16
CA LEU A 11 -13.95 19.76 -25.03
C LEU A 11 -12.60 20.29 -25.52
N ARG A 12 -12.12 21.36 -24.90
CA ARG A 12 -10.80 21.90 -25.18
C ARG A 12 -9.77 21.08 -24.41
N ALA A 13 -8.65 20.76 -25.04
CA ALA A 13 -7.52 20.18 -24.33
C ALA A 13 -7.10 21.12 -23.18
N PRO A 14 -6.65 20.56 -22.04
CA PRO A 14 -6.12 21.37 -20.95
C PRO A 14 -5.00 22.27 -21.46
N LEU A 15 -4.99 23.52 -21.00
CA LEU A 15 -3.90 24.45 -21.28
C LEU A 15 -2.63 23.90 -20.62
N SER A 16 -1.54 23.79 -21.37
CA SER A 16 -0.24 23.47 -20.79
C SER A 16 0.20 24.64 -19.92
N GLU A 17 0.10 24.50 -18.61
CA GLU A 17 0.61 25.52 -17.69
C GLU A 17 2.15 25.57 -17.81
N PRO A 18 2.75 26.76 -18.04
CA PRO A 18 4.22 26.91 -18.16
C PRO A 18 4.97 26.75 -16.83
N TRP A 19 4.24 26.54 -15.74
CA TRP A 19 4.72 26.49 -14.37
C TRP A 19 4.29 25.18 -13.71
N ASN A 20 4.27 24.10 -14.49
CA ASN A 20 4.42 22.79 -13.87
C ASN A 20 5.72 22.85 -13.07
N ASP A 21 5.59 22.83 -11.74
CA ASP A 21 6.62 22.24 -10.90
C ASP A 21 6.88 20.88 -11.54
N SER A 22 8.03 20.77 -12.21
CA SER A 22 8.42 19.52 -12.85
C SER A 22 8.23 18.42 -11.81
N TYR A 23 7.48 17.36 -12.14
CA TYR A 23 7.30 16.22 -11.23
C TYR A 23 8.64 15.58 -10.84
N THR A 24 9.71 15.94 -11.55
CA THR A 24 11.08 15.61 -11.23
C THR A 24 11.72 16.67 -10.35
N GLN A 25 12.04 16.27 -9.12
CA GLN A 25 12.88 17.02 -8.20
C GLN A 25 14.25 17.27 -8.83
N ALA A 26 14.72 18.52 -8.75
CA ALA A 26 16.08 18.85 -9.16
C ALA A 26 17.10 18.16 -8.23
N PRO A 27 18.25 17.72 -8.73
CA PRO A 27 19.24 17.01 -7.92
C PRO A 27 19.78 17.94 -6.82
N THR A 28 19.88 17.42 -5.61
CA THR A 28 20.30 18.17 -4.43
C THR A 28 21.82 18.20 -4.28
N SER A 29 22.56 17.29 -4.93
CA SER A 29 24.02 17.26 -4.90
C SER A 29 24.67 16.82 -6.22
N LYS A 30 25.97 17.07 -6.36
CA LYS A 30 26.76 16.70 -7.55
C LYS A 30 27.03 15.20 -7.64
N ASP A 31 26.99 14.51 -6.51
CA ASP A 31 27.22 13.05 -6.40
C ASP A 31 25.91 12.26 -6.44
N GLU A 32 24.77 12.92 -6.69
CA GLU A 32 23.49 12.25 -6.79
C GLU A 32 23.47 11.33 -8.02
N VAL A 33 23.46 10.03 -7.74
CA VAL A 33 23.48 8.97 -8.76
C VAL A 33 22.13 8.97 -9.48
N LYS A 34 22.10 9.56 -10.68
CA LYS A 34 20.93 9.56 -11.55
C LYS A 34 20.84 8.26 -12.32
N PHE A 35 19.85 7.44 -12.01
CA PHE A 35 19.46 6.33 -12.87
C PHE A 35 18.65 6.88 -14.05
N SER A 36 19.35 7.26 -15.13
CA SER A 36 18.70 7.49 -16.42
C SER A 36 18.57 6.15 -17.12
N THR A 37 17.43 5.49 -16.91
CA THR A 37 17.02 4.38 -17.75
C THR A 37 16.78 4.95 -19.15
N LYS A 38 17.81 4.92 -20.00
CA LYS A 38 17.62 5.03 -21.46
C LYS A 38 16.45 4.12 -21.79
N ARG A 39 15.53 4.56 -22.65
CA ARG A 39 14.29 3.85 -23.05
C ARG A 39 14.58 2.41 -23.53
N THR A 40 14.93 1.53 -22.60
CA THR A 40 14.79 0.10 -22.73
C THR A 40 13.30 -0.08 -22.74
N ASN A 41 12.79 -0.59 -23.86
CA ASN A 41 11.40 -0.94 -24.05
C ASN A 41 10.92 -1.64 -22.76
N VAL A 42 10.24 -0.90 -21.89
CA VAL A 42 9.76 -1.43 -20.62
C VAL A 42 8.57 -2.27 -21.03
N PRO A 43 8.63 -3.61 -20.89
CA PRO A 43 7.51 -4.44 -21.30
C PRO A 43 6.31 -4.02 -20.46
N VAL A 44 5.29 -3.49 -21.15
CA VAL A 44 3.99 -3.25 -20.55
C VAL A 44 3.39 -4.63 -20.34
N VAL A 45 3.50 -5.14 -19.11
CA VAL A 45 2.80 -6.36 -18.71
C VAL A 45 1.40 -5.94 -18.30
N GLU A 46 0.40 -6.38 -19.05
CA GLU A 46 -0.99 -6.25 -18.63
C GLU A 46 -1.19 -7.10 -17.38
N ILE A 47 -1.47 -6.41 -16.29
CA ILE A 47 -1.75 -7.06 -15.02
C ILE A 47 -3.24 -7.40 -15.02
N THR A 48 -3.57 -8.64 -15.38
CA THR A 48 -4.94 -9.15 -15.27
C THR A 48 -5.28 -9.46 -13.81
N HIS A 49 -6.54 -9.31 -13.42
CA HIS A 49 -7.00 -9.58 -12.04
C HIS A 49 -6.73 -11.03 -11.58
N GLU A 50 -6.52 -11.95 -12.51
CA GLU A 50 -6.12 -13.35 -12.25
C GLU A 50 -4.62 -13.51 -11.94
N ALA A 51 -3.77 -12.54 -12.29
CA ALA A 51 -2.32 -12.60 -12.09
C ALA A 51 -1.91 -12.37 -10.62
N PHE A 52 -2.85 -11.97 -9.77
CA PHE A 52 -2.64 -11.89 -8.33
C PHE A 52 -3.42 -13.00 -7.64
N ALA A 53 -2.75 -13.73 -6.74
CA ALA A 53 -3.46 -14.43 -5.69
C ALA A 53 -4.34 -13.37 -5.01
N GLN A 54 -5.66 -13.52 -5.05
CA GLN A 54 -6.59 -12.60 -4.42
C GLN A 54 -6.76 -13.07 -2.97
N PRO A 55 -5.93 -12.61 -2.00
CA PRO A 55 -5.95 -13.17 -0.65
C PRO A 55 -7.31 -12.97 0.02
N PHE A 56 -8.06 -11.94 -0.38
CA PHE A 56 -9.38 -11.64 0.14
C PHE A 56 -10.53 -12.35 -0.60
N LEU A 57 -10.24 -13.13 -1.64
CA LEU A 57 -11.26 -13.90 -2.37
C LEU A 57 -11.44 -15.33 -1.86
N ASN A 58 -10.71 -15.73 -0.82
CA ASN A 58 -11.01 -16.95 -0.10
C ASN A 58 -12.10 -16.64 0.93
N PRO A 59 -13.36 -17.06 0.71
CA PRO A 59 -14.44 -16.82 1.67
C PRO A 59 -14.13 -17.29 3.12
N PRO A 60 -13.34 -18.37 3.36
CA PRO A 60 -13.07 -18.81 4.73
C PRO A 60 -11.98 -18.01 5.46
N ILE A 61 -11.26 -17.08 4.82
CA ILE A 61 -10.11 -16.39 5.44
C ILE A 61 -10.46 -15.65 6.74
N ILE A 62 -11.70 -15.15 6.84
CA ILE A 62 -12.19 -14.50 8.06
C ILE A 62 -12.34 -15.53 9.19
N GLN A 63 -12.85 -16.72 8.89
CA GLN A 63 -13.04 -17.78 9.88
C GLN A 63 -11.71 -18.35 10.39
N GLU A 64 -10.72 -18.49 9.50
CA GLU A 64 -9.37 -18.91 9.87
C GLU A 64 -8.72 -17.90 10.81
N ARG A 65 -8.75 -16.60 10.47
CA ARG A 65 -8.22 -15.54 11.34
C ARG A 65 -8.87 -15.50 12.72
N ILE A 66 -10.18 -15.77 12.82
CA ILE A 66 -10.88 -15.85 14.10
C ILE A 66 -10.35 -17.02 14.95
N LYS A 67 -10.05 -18.16 14.32
CA LYS A 67 -9.46 -19.32 15.02
C LYS A 67 -8.03 -19.00 15.47
N ASP A 68 -7.21 -18.47 14.59
CA ASP A 68 -5.82 -18.11 14.89
C ASP A 68 -5.73 -17.11 16.04
N ASP A 69 -6.58 -16.08 16.04
CA ASP A 69 -6.61 -15.07 17.11
C ASP A 69 -7.05 -15.69 18.46
N ARG A 70 -7.98 -16.65 18.42
CA ARG A 70 -8.40 -17.39 19.63
C ARG A 70 -7.24 -18.24 20.18
N GLU A 71 -6.56 -18.98 19.32
CA GLU A 71 -5.42 -19.82 19.72
C GLU A 71 -4.27 -18.98 20.25
N TRP A 72 -3.99 -17.84 19.61
CA TRP A 72 -2.97 -16.90 20.07
C TRP A 72 -3.27 -16.36 21.47
N ARG A 73 -4.53 -15.97 21.75
CA ARG A 73 -4.92 -15.52 23.11
C ARG A 73 -4.76 -16.62 24.16
N ILE A 74 -5.15 -17.86 23.84
CA ILE A 74 -4.99 -19.00 24.76
C ILE A 74 -3.51 -19.27 25.03
N ALA A 75 -2.65 -19.21 24.01
CA ALA A 75 -1.21 -19.36 24.18
C ALA A 75 -0.63 -18.25 25.08
N GLN A 76 -1.07 -17.00 24.89
CA GLN A 76 -0.65 -15.87 25.73
C GLN A 76 -1.06 -16.05 27.20
N GLU A 77 -2.27 -16.54 27.46
CA GLU A 77 -2.73 -16.85 28.82
C GLU A 77 -1.89 -17.95 29.46
N ARG A 78 -1.63 -19.05 28.74
CA ARG A 78 -0.77 -20.15 29.22
C ARG A 78 0.65 -19.70 29.53
N SER A 79 1.25 -18.85 28.69
CA SER A 79 2.58 -18.31 28.94
C SER A 79 2.62 -17.45 30.21
N LYS A 80 1.61 -16.60 30.43
CA LYS A 80 1.49 -15.78 31.65
C LYS A 80 1.30 -16.64 32.90
N GLU A 81 0.54 -17.73 32.80
CA GLU A 81 0.30 -18.65 33.91
C GLU A 81 1.56 -19.45 34.27
N GLN A 82 2.38 -19.83 33.28
CA GLN A 82 3.68 -20.44 33.50
C GLN A 82 4.71 -19.48 34.12
N GLU A 83 4.73 -18.22 33.69
CA GLU A 83 5.58 -17.19 34.30
C GLU A 83 5.18 -16.91 35.76
N ALA A 84 3.87 -16.86 36.05
CA ALA A 84 3.34 -16.68 37.40
C ALA A 84 3.62 -17.90 38.30
N ALA A 85 3.54 -19.12 37.77
CA ALA A 85 3.89 -20.34 38.51
C ALA A 85 5.40 -20.39 38.82
N SER A 86 6.25 -20.03 37.85
CA SER A 86 7.72 -20.02 38.03
C SER A 86 8.20 -18.93 38.99
N SER A 87 7.46 -17.82 39.17
CA SER A 87 7.83 -16.77 40.14
C SER A 87 7.49 -17.14 41.59
N SER A 88 6.71 -18.20 41.82
CA SER A 88 6.28 -18.64 43.16
C SER A 88 7.19 -19.69 43.81
N GLN A 89 8.13 -20.27 43.04
CA GLN A 89 9.15 -21.22 43.53
C GLN A 89 10.50 -20.58 43.87
N GLY A 90 10.62 -19.25 43.82
CA GLY A 90 11.82 -18.50 44.16
C GLY A 90 11.62 -17.56 45.35
N ARG A 91 11.27 -18.09 46.53
CA ARG A 91 11.43 -17.42 47.82
C ARG A 91 11.70 -18.44 48.93
#